data_AF-A0A3D3LBL1-F1
#
_entry.id   AF-A0A3D3LBL1-F1
#
_cell.length_a   1.000
_cell.length_b   1.000
_cell.length_c   1.000
_cell.angle_alpha   90.00
_cell.angle_beta   90.00
_cell.angle_gamma   90.00
#
_symmetry.space_group_name_H-M   'P 1'
#
loop_
_entity.id
_entity.type
_entity.pdbx_description
1 polymer ?
#
loop_
_entity_poly.entity_id
_entity_poly.type
_entity_poly.pdbx_seq_one_letter_code
_entity_poly.pdbx_strand_id
1 'polypeptide(L)'
;MEPPSDPEDAWWDEDSDGDGMTNREELAFFSDPYSIDVDGDGLTDLDERDISSTDPWAWDSDSNGFSDYDDYYYSLDPTLNRVNYQQLIADDIPFLSFSDADGDGIQNPWDDDPLNFDKDGDGIVNWEDPYPDDSDNGEGTGYWYNGARYPGEWVDTDGDGIPDPADPYPEGGFWYQGVEYDPVFATDSDGDGVPDAWDSFPNGSVWWYGAEYSPETPDPGFISQEEWDTMTANGHTYDHHLG
;
A
#
# COMPACT_ATOMS: atom_id res chain seq x y z
N MET A 1 11.15 -49.13 -6.43
CA MET A 1 10.10 -48.49 -5.61
C MET A 1 10.82 -48.05 -4.37
N GLU A 2 11.04 -46.74 -4.23
CA GLU A 2 11.42 -46.18 -2.94
C GLU A 2 10.32 -46.50 -1.93
N PRO A 3 10.67 -46.71 -0.64
CA PRO A 3 9.67 -46.81 0.40
C PRO A 3 8.83 -45.51 0.41
N PRO A 4 7.55 -45.57 0.83
CA PRO A 4 6.78 -44.35 1.08
C PRO A 4 7.54 -43.49 2.09
N SER A 5 7.55 -42.16 1.87
CA SER A 5 8.08 -41.19 2.83
C SER A 5 7.45 -41.42 4.20
N ASP A 6 8.26 -41.35 5.26
CA ASP A 6 7.77 -41.48 6.63
C ASP A 6 6.76 -40.34 6.89
N PRO A 7 5.58 -40.57 7.49
CA PRO A 7 4.67 -39.47 7.84
C PRO A 7 5.31 -38.38 8.70
N GLU A 8 6.40 -38.67 9.42
CA GLU A 8 7.18 -37.63 10.10
C GLU A 8 7.97 -36.74 9.13
N ASP A 9 8.38 -37.24 7.96
CA ASP A 9 9.05 -36.43 6.94
C ASP A 9 8.10 -35.41 6.29
N ALA A 10 6.80 -35.73 6.21
CA ALA A 10 5.80 -34.84 5.60
C ALA A 10 5.58 -33.57 6.41
N TRP A 11 5.56 -33.67 7.75
CA TRP A 11 5.35 -32.51 8.62
C TRP A 11 6.46 -31.46 8.48
N TRP A 12 7.71 -31.88 8.25
CA TRP A 12 8.83 -30.92 8.12
C TRP A 12 8.75 -30.05 6.87
N ASP A 13 8.13 -30.56 5.81
CA ASP A 13 8.04 -29.88 4.52
C ASP A 13 6.63 -29.25 4.30
N GLU A 14 5.76 -29.35 5.31
CA GLU A 14 4.49 -28.61 5.39
C GLU A 14 4.76 -27.18 5.86
N ASP A 15 3.84 -26.28 5.50
CA ASP A 15 3.74 -24.88 5.91
C ASP A 15 2.40 -24.79 6.64
N SER A 16 2.44 -24.83 7.97
CA SER A 16 1.27 -25.21 8.78
C SER A 16 0.40 -24.02 9.18
N ASP A 17 0.93 -22.80 9.18
CA ASP A 17 0.18 -21.56 9.34
C ASP A 17 -0.04 -20.80 8.02
N GLY A 18 0.71 -21.14 6.96
CA GLY A 18 0.54 -20.58 5.63
C GLY A 18 1.28 -19.27 5.40
N ASP A 19 2.32 -18.97 6.19
CA ASP A 19 3.14 -17.75 6.04
C ASP A 19 4.12 -17.84 4.84
N GLY A 20 4.36 -19.06 4.33
CA GLY A 20 5.26 -19.33 3.21
C GLY A 20 6.62 -19.90 3.62
N MET A 21 6.86 -20.14 4.90
CA MET A 21 7.94 -20.94 5.45
C MET A 21 7.47 -22.36 5.74
N THR A 22 8.35 -23.34 5.49
CA THR A 22 8.09 -24.70 5.97
C THR A 22 8.34 -24.80 7.47
N ASN A 23 7.66 -25.72 8.15
CA ASN A 23 7.86 -26.03 9.57
C ASN A 23 9.35 -26.28 9.93
N ARG A 24 10.14 -26.81 8.97
CA ARG A 24 11.60 -26.97 9.12
C ARG A 24 12.35 -25.64 9.10
N GLU A 25 11.97 -24.72 8.22
CA GLU A 25 12.58 -23.40 8.09
C GLU A 25 12.29 -22.55 9.33
N GLU A 26 11.06 -22.55 9.82
CA GLU A 26 10.64 -21.83 11.03
C GLU A 26 11.42 -22.31 12.25
N LEU A 27 11.49 -23.63 12.48
CA LEU A 27 12.30 -24.18 13.56
C LEU A 27 13.80 -23.90 13.42
N ALA A 28 14.30 -23.70 12.20
CA ALA A 28 15.68 -23.30 11.97
C ALA A 28 15.91 -21.80 12.19
N PHE A 29 14.88 -20.98 11.96
CA PHE A 29 14.83 -19.55 12.24
C PHE A 29 14.48 -19.25 13.71
N PHE A 30 14.09 -20.28 14.47
CA PHE A 30 13.62 -20.20 15.85
C PHE A 30 12.24 -19.57 16.03
N SER A 31 11.37 -19.60 15.01
CA SER A 31 9.96 -19.18 15.10
C SER A 31 9.01 -20.37 15.37
N ASP A 32 7.67 -20.16 15.34
CA ASP A 32 6.67 -21.18 15.69
C ASP A 32 5.88 -21.65 14.46
N PRO A 33 5.99 -22.95 14.06
CA PRO A 33 5.29 -23.53 12.90
C PRO A 33 3.78 -23.44 12.80
N TYR A 34 3.11 -22.76 13.73
CA TYR A 34 1.66 -22.66 13.78
C TYR A 34 1.20 -21.22 14.01
N SER A 35 2.09 -20.24 13.84
CA SER A 35 1.82 -18.83 14.07
C SER A 35 2.47 -17.99 12.98
N ILE A 36 1.64 -17.49 12.07
CA ILE A 36 2.07 -16.67 10.93
C ILE A 36 2.94 -15.45 11.32
N ASP A 37 2.71 -14.94 12.52
CA ASP A 37 3.37 -13.80 13.17
C ASP A 37 3.39 -14.15 14.67
N VAL A 38 4.57 -14.41 15.22
CA VAL A 38 4.73 -15.04 16.53
C VAL A 38 4.56 -14.06 17.69
N ASP A 39 5.01 -12.82 17.53
CA ASP A 39 4.91 -11.78 18.55
C ASP A 39 3.74 -10.80 18.32
N GLY A 40 3.10 -10.88 17.16
CA GLY A 40 1.90 -10.15 16.80
C GLY A 40 2.21 -8.70 16.40
N ASP A 41 3.39 -8.43 15.87
CA ASP A 41 3.80 -7.08 15.50
C ASP A 41 3.29 -6.61 14.14
N GLY A 42 2.85 -7.54 13.29
CA GLY A 42 2.36 -7.33 11.93
C GLY A 42 3.32 -7.80 10.83
N LEU A 43 4.57 -8.15 11.15
CA LEU A 43 5.49 -8.83 10.25
C LEU A 43 5.29 -10.35 10.39
N THR A 44 5.26 -11.06 9.26
CA THR A 44 5.25 -12.52 9.31
C THR A 44 6.63 -13.07 9.68
N ASP A 45 6.70 -14.30 10.19
CA ASP A 45 7.97 -14.99 10.44
C ASP A 45 8.86 -15.00 9.17
N LEU A 46 8.23 -15.18 8.00
CA LEU A 46 8.85 -15.02 6.68
C LEU A 46 9.45 -13.63 6.44
N ASP A 47 8.70 -12.57 6.75
CA ASP A 47 9.16 -11.19 6.57
C ASP A 47 10.36 -10.92 7.48
N GLU A 48 10.29 -11.31 8.74
CA GLU A 48 11.36 -11.13 9.71
C GLU A 48 12.61 -11.94 9.39
N ARG A 49 12.48 -13.10 8.75
CA ARG A 49 13.62 -13.85 8.22
C ARG A 49 14.38 -13.05 7.16
N ASP A 50 13.65 -12.30 6.34
CA ASP A 50 14.20 -11.57 5.19
C ASP A 50 14.60 -10.12 5.55
N ILE A 51 14.02 -9.56 6.61
CA ILE A 51 14.35 -8.26 7.19
C ILE A 51 15.48 -8.44 8.21
N SER A 52 16.53 -7.61 8.13
CA SER A 52 17.62 -7.70 9.10
C SER A 52 17.30 -6.92 10.38
N SER A 53 17.63 -7.52 11.53
CA SER A 53 17.55 -6.90 12.88
C SER A 53 16.19 -6.95 13.56
N THR A 54 15.30 -7.83 13.12
CA THR A 54 14.08 -8.23 13.84
C THR A 54 14.28 -9.60 14.51
N ASP A 55 13.38 -9.99 15.40
CA ASP A 55 13.36 -11.23 16.18
C ASP A 55 11.90 -11.67 16.35
N PRO A 56 11.50 -12.85 15.85
CA PRO A 56 10.09 -13.25 15.78
C PRO A 56 9.39 -13.39 17.14
N TRP A 57 10.12 -13.28 18.24
CA TRP A 57 9.55 -13.30 19.59
C TRP A 57 9.55 -11.93 20.26
N ALA A 58 9.83 -10.85 19.54
CA ALA A 58 10.01 -9.52 20.07
C ALA A 58 9.48 -8.43 19.13
N TRP A 59 8.23 -8.01 19.37
CA TRP A 59 7.56 -6.95 18.62
C TRP A 59 8.33 -5.64 18.48
N ASP A 60 9.36 -5.42 19.30
CA ASP A 60 10.30 -4.28 19.28
C ASP A 60 11.69 -4.82 19.60
N SER A 61 12.40 -5.25 18.55
CA SER A 61 13.67 -5.96 18.65
C SER A 61 14.82 -5.11 19.19
N ASP A 62 14.77 -3.80 18.95
CA ASP A 62 15.80 -2.86 19.41
C ASP A 62 15.43 -2.13 20.72
N SER A 63 14.21 -2.35 21.21
CA SER A 63 13.64 -1.78 22.44
C SER A 63 13.54 -0.25 22.42
N ASN A 64 13.23 0.34 21.27
CA ASN A 64 13.09 1.79 21.11
C ASN A 64 11.65 2.30 21.34
N GLY A 65 10.69 1.40 21.47
CA GLY A 65 9.28 1.64 21.74
C GLY A 65 8.37 1.77 20.52
N PHE A 66 8.89 1.54 19.31
CA PHE A 66 8.15 1.37 18.05
C PHE A 66 8.20 -0.12 17.66
N SER A 67 7.17 -0.64 17.01
CA SER A 67 7.20 -2.03 16.56
C SER A 67 8.19 -2.25 15.41
N ASP A 68 8.67 -3.48 15.20
CA ASP A 68 9.53 -3.79 14.07
C ASP A 68 8.78 -3.55 12.73
N TYR A 69 7.47 -3.81 12.70
CA TYR A 69 6.57 -3.44 11.61
C TYR A 69 6.62 -1.93 11.28
N ASP A 70 6.38 -1.09 12.29
CA ASP A 70 6.41 0.37 12.14
C ASP A 70 7.80 0.87 11.69
N ASP A 71 8.86 0.33 12.29
CA ASP A 71 10.23 0.72 11.98
C ASP A 71 10.65 0.28 10.57
N TYR A 72 10.20 -0.90 10.11
CA TYR A 72 10.44 -1.37 8.75
C TYR A 72 9.87 -0.38 7.73
N TYR A 73 8.58 -0.05 7.81
CA TYR A 73 7.94 0.85 6.84
C TYR A 73 8.47 2.29 6.95
N TYR A 74 8.71 2.78 8.16
CA TYR A 74 9.34 4.09 8.36
C TYR A 74 10.75 4.15 7.75
N SER A 75 11.49 3.04 7.72
CA SER A 75 12.82 2.98 7.08
C SER A 75 12.76 3.08 5.56
N LEU A 76 11.66 2.61 4.95
CA LEU A 76 11.41 2.71 3.50
C LEU A 76 10.97 4.12 3.12
N ASP A 77 10.09 4.72 3.92
CA ASP A 77 9.59 6.09 3.73
C ASP A 77 9.37 6.79 5.09
N PRO A 78 10.24 7.76 5.45
CA PRO A 78 10.13 8.51 6.70
C PRO A 78 8.92 9.47 6.79
N THR A 79 8.05 9.52 5.78
CA THR A 79 6.78 10.24 5.84
C THR A 79 5.62 9.38 6.34
N LEU A 80 5.79 8.05 6.39
CA LEU A 80 4.81 7.14 6.97
C LEU A 80 4.77 7.25 8.50
N ASN A 81 3.61 6.94 9.07
CA ASN A 81 3.38 7.05 10.50
C ASN A 81 3.93 5.84 11.27
N ARG A 82 4.18 6.04 12.57
CA ARG A 82 4.58 5.00 13.53
C ARG A 82 4.09 5.36 14.93
N VAL A 83 3.80 4.36 15.75
CA VAL A 83 3.20 4.50 17.06
C VAL A 83 4.20 4.14 18.16
N ASN A 84 4.32 5.01 19.16
CA ASN A 84 5.17 4.71 20.31
C ASN A 84 4.40 3.89 21.37
N TYR A 85 4.41 2.58 21.21
CA TYR A 85 3.73 1.64 22.10
C TYR A 85 4.24 1.69 23.53
N GLN A 86 5.54 1.93 23.74
CA GLN A 86 6.10 2.07 25.07
C GLN A 86 5.47 3.25 25.84
N GLN A 87 5.12 4.34 25.15
CA GLN A 87 4.41 5.48 25.72
C GLN A 87 2.94 5.16 25.98
N LEU A 88 2.24 4.49 25.05
CA LEU A 88 0.85 4.07 25.25
C LEU A 88 0.70 3.18 26.48
N ILE A 89 1.58 2.18 26.62
CA ILE A 89 1.65 1.30 27.79
C ILE A 89 1.93 2.09 29.07
N ALA A 90 2.82 3.09 29.02
CA ALA A 90 3.14 3.91 30.18
C ALA A 90 1.97 4.79 30.65
N ASP A 91 1.13 5.23 29.71
CA ASP A 91 -0.01 6.11 29.97
C ASP A 91 -1.33 5.34 30.21
N ASP A 92 -1.30 4.00 30.21
CA ASP A 92 -2.48 3.12 30.35
C ASP A 92 -3.52 3.37 29.24
N ILE A 93 -3.03 3.69 28.04
CA ILE A 93 -3.85 3.87 26.83
C ILE A 93 -3.96 2.51 26.14
N PRO A 94 -5.17 1.95 25.96
CA PRO A 94 -5.35 0.70 25.23
C PRO A 94 -5.10 0.92 23.74
N PHE A 95 -4.63 -0.13 23.07
CA PHE A 95 -4.48 -0.21 21.62
C PHE A 95 -4.87 -1.63 21.17
N LEU A 96 -5.23 -1.80 19.90
CA LEU A 96 -5.63 -3.10 19.36
C LEU A 96 -4.41 -3.98 19.05
N SER A 97 -3.48 -3.47 18.23
CA SER A 97 -2.32 -4.23 17.76
C SER A 97 -1.10 -3.35 17.51
N PHE A 98 0.05 -3.99 17.25
CA PHE A 98 1.33 -3.34 17.01
C PHE A 98 1.53 -2.85 15.56
N SER A 99 0.58 -3.15 14.67
CA SER A 99 0.55 -2.70 13.28
C SER A 99 -0.69 -1.88 12.91
N ASP A 100 -1.74 -1.96 13.72
CA ASP A 100 -2.97 -1.18 13.66
C ASP A 100 -3.37 -0.86 15.11
N ALA A 101 -2.87 0.28 15.60
CA ALA A 101 -2.97 0.66 17.01
C ALA A 101 -4.39 1.02 17.40
N ASP A 102 -5.11 1.74 16.55
CA ASP A 102 -6.46 2.21 16.87
C ASP A 102 -7.57 1.26 16.42
N GLY A 103 -7.25 0.25 15.62
CA GLY A 103 -8.15 -0.82 15.22
C GLY A 103 -9.22 -0.41 14.24
N ASP A 104 -8.98 0.64 13.46
CA ASP A 104 -9.92 1.10 12.43
C ASP A 104 -9.80 0.31 11.10
N GLY A 105 -8.81 -0.58 11.03
CA GLY A 105 -8.52 -1.44 9.87
C GLY A 105 -7.49 -0.86 8.90
N ILE A 106 -6.98 0.35 9.14
CA ILE A 106 -5.85 0.95 8.43
C ILE A 106 -4.60 0.72 9.28
N GLN A 107 -3.56 0.16 8.66
CA GLN A 107 -2.30 -0.10 9.36
C GLN A 107 -1.55 1.22 9.61
N ASN A 108 -0.89 1.35 10.76
CA ASN A 108 -0.28 2.59 11.22
C ASN A 108 0.53 3.34 10.14
N PRO A 109 1.36 2.70 9.30
CA PRO A 109 2.17 3.41 8.31
C PRO A 109 1.34 4.24 7.33
N TRP A 110 0.13 3.78 7.01
CA TRP A 110 -0.79 4.43 6.07
C TRP A 110 -2.00 5.07 6.73
N ASP A 111 -2.09 5.02 8.06
CA ASP A 111 -3.15 5.68 8.81
C ASP A 111 -2.76 7.13 9.12
N ASP A 112 -3.58 8.09 8.69
CA ASP A 112 -3.38 9.51 8.93
C ASP A 112 -3.57 9.91 10.41
N ASP A 113 -4.31 9.12 11.19
CA ASP A 113 -4.55 9.34 12.63
C ASP A 113 -4.52 8.02 13.43
N PRO A 114 -3.34 7.38 13.57
CA PRO A 114 -3.18 6.02 14.14
C PRO A 114 -3.47 5.91 15.64
N LEU A 115 -4.08 6.93 16.25
CA LEU A 115 -4.46 6.98 17.65
C LEU A 115 -5.91 7.44 17.83
N ASN A 116 -6.72 7.38 16.77
CA ASN A 116 -8.14 7.72 16.81
C ASN A 116 -8.99 6.51 17.18
N PHE A 117 -8.92 6.13 18.45
CA PHE A 117 -9.58 4.93 19.00
C PHE A 117 -11.12 4.91 18.92
N ASP A 118 -11.77 6.00 18.51
CA ASP A 118 -13.23 6.18 18.42
C ASP A 118 -13.53 7.01 17.16
N LYS A 119 -13.48 6.33 16.01
CA LYS A 119 -13.46 6.92 14.67
C LYS A 119 -14.68 7.78 14.39
N ASP A 120 -15.86 7.34 14.83
CA ASP A 120 -17.12 8.03 14.59
C ASP A 120 -17.58 8.93 15.76
N GLY A 121 -16.95 8.81 16.93
CA GLY A 121 -17.17 9.65 18.09
C GLY A 121 -18.40 9.28 18.92
N ASP A 122 -18.89 8.04 18.83
CA ASP A 122 -20.05 7.55 19.56
C ASP A 122 -19.73 7.10 21.00
N GLY A 123 -18.44 6.97 21.33
CA GLY A 123 -17.92 6.55 22.62
C GLY A 123 -17.69 5.04 22.77
N ILE A 124 -17.78 4.27 21.70
CA ILE A 124 -17.35 2.87 21.56
C ILE A 124 -16.01 2.87 20.83
N VAL A 125 -15.05 2.07 21.30
CA VAL A 125 -13.75 1.99 20.63
C VAL A 125 -13.84 1.18 19.35
N ASN A 126 -13.06 1.52 18.33
CA ASN A 126 -13.17 0.96 16.96
C ASN A 126 -13.28 -0.57 16.94
N TRP A 127 -12.43 -1.28 17.69
CA TRP A 127 -12.41 -2.75 17.72
C TRP A 127 -13.55 -3.40 18.54
N GLU A 128 -14.28 -2.62 19.33
CA GLU A 128 -15.51 -3.07 20.01
C GLU A 128 -16.78 -2.58 19.28
N ASP A 129 -16.64 -1.70 18.29
CA ASP A 129 -17.75 -1.09 17.58
C ASP A 129 -18.24 -1.96 16.40
N PRO A 130 -19.50 -2.43 16.42
CA PRO A 130 -20.10 -3.10 15.27
C PRO A 130 -20.36 -2.19 14.06
N TYR A 131 -20.30 -0.87 14.26
CA TYR A 131 -20.64 0.19 13.32
C TYR A 131 -19.57 1.31 13.28
N PRO A 132 -18.27 1.00 13.07
CA PRO A 132 -17.12 1.92 13.29
C PRO A 132 -17.10 3.18 12.40
N ASP A 133 -17.99 3.28 11.43
CA ASP A 133 -18.15 4.45 10.55
C ASP A 133 -19.52 5.15 10.73
N ASP A 134 -20.29 4.77 11.76
CA ASP A 134 -21.67 5.17 11.96
C ASP A 134 -22.04 5.41 13.44
N SER A 135 -21.90 6.66 13.84
CA SER A 135 -22.08 7.07 15.24
C SER A 135 -23.50 6.93 15.79
N ASP A 136 -24.47 6.60 14.94
CA ASP A 136 -25.82 6.24 15.37
C ASP A 136 -25.97 4.74 15.66
N ASN A 137 -24.92 3.92 15.61
CA ASN A 137 -24.93 2.48 15.92
C ASN A 137 -25.98 1.69 15.12
N GLY A 138 -26.12 1.99 13.82
CA GLY A 138 -27.13 1.39 12.97
C GLY A 138 -28.54 1.99 13.12
N GLU A 139 -28.78 2.86 14.09
CA GLU A 139 -30.01 3.64 14.20
C GLU A 139 -30.02 4.81 13.19
N GLY A 140 -31.19 5.38 12.91
CA GLY A 140 -31.30 6.54 11.99
C GLY A 140 -31.39 6.20 10.50
N THR A 141 -31.16 7.22 9.66
CA THR A 141 -31.16 7.12 8.18
C THR A 141 -29.72 7.05 7.68
N GLY A 142 -29.40 5.98 6.97
CA GLY A 142 -28.07 5.74 6.41
C GLY A 142 -28.17 4.77 5.24
N TYR A 143 -27.04 4.50 4.59
CA TYR A 143 -26.92 3.54 3.50
C TYR A 143 -25.74 2.61 3.72
N TRP A 144 -25.76 1.45 3.06
CA TRP A 144 -24.68 0.48 3.12
C TRP A 144 -23.86 0.58 1.84
N TYR A 145 -22.54 0.66 1.98
CA TYR A 145 -21.59 0.60 0.89
C TYR A 145 -20.41 -0.29 1.27
N ASN A 146 -20.08 -1.25 0.40
CA ASN A 146 -19.00 -2.22 0.57
C ASN A 146 -18.91 -2.92 1.95
N GLY A 147 -20.04 -3.11 2.64
CA GLY A 147 -20.09 -3.76 3.95
C GLY A 147 -19.99 -2.81 5.15
N ALA A 148 -19.71 -1.52 4.93
CA ALA A 148 -19.81 -0.46 5.93
C ALA A 148 -21.16 0.27 5.83
N ARG A 149 -21.63 0.83 6.95
CA ARG A 149 -22.82 1.70 6.98
C ARG A 149 -22.33 3.14 7.09
N TYR A 150 -22.83 4.01 6.21
CA TYR A 150 -22.56 5.43 6.24
C TYR A 150 -23.81 6.19 6.69
N PRO A 151 -23.66 7.21 7.57
CA PRO A 151 -24.77 8.04 7.99
C PRO A 151 -25.25 8.96 6.84
N GLY A 152 -26.54 9.26 6.82
CA GLY A 152 -27.13 10.23 5.88
C GLY A 152 -27.65 9.62 4.57
N GLU A 153 -27.68 10.45 3.52
CA GLU A 153 -28.17 10.08 2.19
C GLU A 153 -27.01 9.71 1.28
N TRP A 154 -27.22 8.80 0.33
CA TRP A 154 -26.23 8.48 -0.69
C TRP A 154 -25.93 9.74 -1.53
N VAL A 155 -24.69 10.20 -1.47
CA VAL A 155 -24.14 11.26 -2.32
C VAL A 155 -22.98 10.65 -3.09
N ASP A 156 -22.98 10.84 -4.39
CA ASP A 156 -21.97 10.38 -5.36
C ASP A 156 -21.88 11.53 -6.36
N THR A 157 -20.96 12.44 -6.07
CA THR A 157 -20.90 13.78 -6.65
C THR A 157 -20.38 13.74 -8.09
N ASP A 158 -19.45 12.83 -8.40
CA ASP A 158 -18.85 12.69 -9.72
C ASP A 158 -19.52 11.59 -10.58
N GLY A 159 -20.30 10.71 -9.96
CA GLY A 159 -21.09 9.67 -10.62
C GLY A 159 -20.30 8.41 -10.96
N ASP A 160 -19.15 8.17 -10.32
CA ASP A 160 -18.31 7.01 -10.57
C ASP A 160 -18.84 5.72 -9.89
N GLY A 161 -19.79 5.90 -8.95
CA GLY A 161 -20.45 4.83 -8.21
C GLY A 161 -19.88 4.57 -6.82
N ILE A 162 -18.89 5.34 -6.39
CA ILE A 162 -18.36 5.40 -5.03
C ILE A 162 -19.03 6.57 -4.31
N PRO A 163 -19.60 6.39 -3.12
CA PRO A 163 -20.22 7.51 -2.41
C PRO A 163 -19.15 8.45 -1.84
N ASP A 164 -19.39 9.77 -1.83
CA ASP A 164 -18.41 10.80 -1.44
C ASP A 164 -17.62 10.50 -0.16
N PRO A 165 -18.21 9.97 0.94
CA PRO A 165 -17.45 9.66 2.16
C PRO A 165 -16.47 8.48 2.02
N ALA A 166 -16.67 7.64 1.01
CA ALA A 166 -15.82 6.49 0.69
C ALA A 166 -14.95 6.72 -0.56
N ASP A 167 -15.08 7.89 -1.19
CA ASP A 167 -14.41 8.24 -2.43
C ASP A 167 -13.13 9.05 -2.13
N PRO A 168 -11.94 8.58 -2.54
CA PRO A 168 -10.71 9.36 -2.49
C PRO A 168 -10.76 10.65 -3.33
N TYR A 169 -11.59 10.67 -4.38
CA TYR A 169 -11.71 11.76 -5.35
C TYR A 169 -13.18 12.20 -5.55
N PRO A 170 -13.87 12.65 -4.50
CA PRO A 170 -15.32 12.91 -4.50
C PRO A 170 -15.79 14.01 -5.46
N GLU A 171 -14.87 14.83 -5.99
CA GLU A 171 -15.19 15.84 -7.01
C GLU A 171 -14.80 15.38 -8.44
N GLY A 172 -14.41 14.12 -8.58
CA GLY A 172 -13.88 13.50 -9.79
C GLY A 172 -12.36 13.44 -9.80
N GLY A 173 -11.83 12.27 -10.12
CA GLY A 173 -10.40 12.04 -10.35
C GLY A 173 -10.03 11.93 -11.82
N PHE A 174 -8.81 11.45 -12.04
CA PHE A 174 -8.24 11.16 -13.34
C PHE A 174 -7.99 9.66 -13.50
N TRP A 175 -8.62 9.04 -14.51
CA TRP A 175 -8.52 7.61 -14.75
C TRP A 175 -7.34 7.26 -15.65
N TYR A 176 -6.40 6.46 -15.14
CA TYR A 176 -5.29 5.91 -15.92
C TYR A 176 -5.10 4.42 -15.61
N GLN A 177 -5.07 3.60 -16.67
CA GLN A 177 -4.97 2.14 -16.58
C GLN A 177 -6.01 1.46 -15.63
N GLY A 178 -7.18 2.07 -15.47
CA GLY A 178 -8.27 1.52 -14.64
C GLY A 178 -8.14 1.84 -13.14
N VAL A 179 -7.20 2.71 -12.78
CA VAL A 179 -7.08 3.28 -11.44
C VAL A 179 -7.39 4.77 -11.54
N GLU A 180 -8.09 5.31 -10.55
CA GLU A 180 -8.32 6.74 -10.43
C GLU A 180 -7.22 7.39 -9.60
N TYR A 181 -6.79 8.58 -10.03
CA TYR A 181 -5.71 9.35 -9.43
C TYR A 181 -6.15 10.79 -9.19
N ASP A 182 -5.39 11.50 -8.35
CA ASP A 182 -5.59 12.93 -8.13
C ASP A 182 -5.54 13.69 -9.47
N PRO A 183 -6.50 14.59 -9.75
CA PRO A 183 -6.55 15.40 -10.96
C PRO A 183 -5.25 16.17 -11.27
N VAL A 184 -4.39 16.41 -10.28
CA VAL A 184 -3.06 17.03 -10.46
C VAL A 184 -2.17 16.21 -11.41
N PHE A 185 -2.38 14.90 -11.48
CA PHE A 185 -1.63 14.00 -12.35
C PHE A 185 -2.20 13.89 -13.77
N ALA A 186 -3.32 14.54 -14.07
CA ALA A 186 -4.00 14.47 -15.37
C ALA A 186 -3.29 15.22 -16.51
N THR A 187 -2.12 15.81 -16.27
CA THR A 187 -1.39 16.54 -17.32
C THR A 187 -0.79 15.53 -18.29
N ASP A 188 -1.08 15.71 -19.57
CA ASP A 188 -0.56 14.94 -20.71
C ASP A 188 -0.08 15.98 -21.74
N SER A 189 1.20 16.34 -21.63
CA SER A 189 1.78 17.51 -22.29
C SER A 189 2.01 17.29 -23.79
N ASP A 190 2.19 16.05 -24.23
CA ASP A 190 2.39 15.71 -25.64
C ASP A 190 1.15 15.07 -26.31
N GLY A 191 0.15 14.68 -25.50
CA GLY A 191 -1.13 14.15 -25.94
C GLY A 191 -1.05 12.70 -26.41
N ASP A 192 -0.05 11.93 -25.97
CA ASP A 192 0.12 10.52 -26.34
C ASP A 192 -0.76 9.56 -25.51
N GLY A 193 -1.44 10.08 -24.48
CA GLY A 193 -2.32 9.33 -23.59
C GLY A 193 -1.61 8.76 -22.36
N VAL A 194 -0.33 9.02 -22.18
CA VAL A 194 0.44 8.75 -20.97
C VAL A 194 0.57 10.05 -20.17
N PRO A 195 0.10 10.11 -18.92
CA PRO A 195 0.24 11.33 -18.12
C PRO A 195 1.71 11.62 -17.82
N ASP A 196 2.08 12.90 -17.73
CA ASP A 196 3.44 13.40 -17.54
C ASP A 196 4.20 12.72 -16.37
N ALA A 197 3.48 12.32 -15.31
CA ALA A 197 4.06 11.65 -14.15
C ALA A 197 4.51 10.20 -14.43
N TRP A 198 3.94 9.57 -15.46
CA TRP A 198 4.26 8.21 -15.92
C TRP A 198 4.89 8.18 -17.31
N ASP A 199 4.99 9.32 -17.97
CA ASP A 199 5.62 9.44 -19.27
C ASP A 199 7.14 9.61 -19.15
N SER A 200 7.87 8.78 -19.88
CA SER A 200 9.33 8.90 -20.02
C SER A 200 9.73 10.11 -20.87
N PHE A 201 8.81 10.61 -21.69
CA PHE A 201 8.99 11.73 -22.61
C PHE A 201 7.84 12.75 -22.56
N PRO A 202 7.56 13.41 -21.40
CA PRO A 202 6.35 14.23 -21.20
C PRO A 202 6.08 15.30 -22.26
N ASN A 203 7.13 15.79 -22.92
CA ASN A 203 7.02 16.82 -23.96
C ASN A 203 7.14 16.25 -25.39
N GLY A 204 6.94 14.95 -25.57
CA GLY A 204 7.08 14.22 -26.81
C GLY A 204 8.41 13.51 -26.94
N SER A 205 8.41 12.53 -27.85
CA SER A 205 9.57 11.72 -28.19
C SER A 205 9.84 11.67 -29.70
N VAL A 206 11.03 11.17 -30.10
CA VAL A 206 11.35 10.82 -31.48
C VAL A 206 11.98 9.43 -31.57
N TRP A 207 11.55 8.63 -32.55
CA TRP A 207 12.06 7.29 -32.78
C TRP A 207 13.26 7.27 -33.76
N TRP A 208 14.33 6.61 -33.36
CA TRP A 208 15.55 6.46 -34.17
C TRP A 208 16.25 5.12 -33.93
N TYR A 209 16.52 4.37 -35.00
CA TYR A 209 17.19 3.04 -34.97
C TYR A 209 16.68 2.08 -33.89
N GLY A 210 15.37 2.10 -33.61
CA GLY A 210 14.72 1.22 -32.64
C GLY A 210 14.84 1.68 -31.18
N ALA A 211 15.22 2.93 -30.95
CA ALA A 211 15.17 3.59 -29.64
C ALA A 211 14.41 4.91 -29.73
N GLU A 212 13.89 5.36 -28.60
CA GLU A 212 13.10 6.57 -28.44
C GLU A 212 13.91 7.64 -27.68
N TYR A 213 13.78 8.91 -28.09
CA TYR A 213 14.61 10.02 -27.61
C TYR A 213 13.77 11.25 -27.31
N SER A 214 14.13 12.00 -26.27
CA SER A 214 13.52 13.32 -26.00
C SER A 214 14.05 14.37 -26.99
N PRO A 215 13.19 15.16 -27.64
CA PRO A 215 13.58 16.25 -28.53
C PRO A 215 14.28 17.41 -27.79
N GLU A 216 14.18 17.45 -26.46
CA GLU A 216 14.83 18.45 -25.61
C GLU A 216 16.26 18.06 -25.18
N THR A 217 16.66 16.80 -25.42
CA THR A 217 18.02 16.38 -25.13
C THR A 217 19.01 16.95 -26.16
N PRO A 218 20.23 17.37 -25.75
CA PRO A 218 21.27 17.79 -26.68
C PRO A 218 21.59 16.67 -27.68
N ASP A 219 21.90 17.03 -28.93
CA ASP A 219 22.29 16.09 -30.00
C ASP A 219 23.19 14.97 -29.43
N PRO A 220 22.74 13.69 -29.51
CA PRO A 220 23.47 12.57 -28.92
C PRO A 220 24.83 12.34 -29.61
N GLY A 221 25.18 13.10 -30.65
CA GLY A 221 26.49 13.15 -31.28
C GLY A 221 26.72 12.05 -32.31
N PHE A 222 25.64 11.33 -32.67
CA PHE A 222 25.65 10.24 -33.64
C PHE A 222 25.13 10.67 -35.02
N ILE A 223 24.52 11.85 -35.14
CA ILE A 223 24.04 12.45 -36.39
C ILE A 223 24.56 13.89 -36.52
N SER A 224 24.34 14.52 -37.67
CA SER A 224 24.64 15.94 -37.82
C SER A 224 23.55 16.82 -37.20
N GLN A 225 23.91 18.02 -36.74
CA GLN A 225 22.94 19.01 -36.22
C GLN A 225 21.81 19.30 -37.22
N GLU A 226 22.08 19.28 -38.52
CA GLU A 226 21.07 19.50 -39.57
C GLU A 226 20.07 18.32 -39.64
N GLU A 227 20.53 17.09 -39.42
CA GLU A 227 19.67 15.90 -39.32
C GLU A 227 18.83 15.94 -38.04
N TRP A 228 19.41 16.33 -36.90
CA TRP A 228 18.70 16.51 -35.64
C TRP A 228 17.62 17.60 -35.71
N ASP A 229 17.96 18.76 -36.26
CA ASP A 229 17.04 19.89 -36.44
C ASP A 229 15.89 19.52 -37.38
N THR A 230 16.15 18.70 -38.42
CA THR A 230 15.10 18.22 -39.33
C THR A 230 14.17 17.20 -38.65
N MET A 231 14.70 16.37 -37.75
CA MET A 231 13.91 15.39 -36.99
C MET A 231 12.97 16.08 -35.99
N THR A 232 13.47 17.08 -35.24
CA THR A 232 12.68 17.79 -34.22
C THR A 232 11.77 18.87 -34.82
N ALA A 233 12.08 19.42 -36.01
CA ALA A 233 11.28 20.47 -36.64
C ALA A 233 9.90 20.03 -37.17
N ASN A 234 9.64 18.72 -37.33
CA ASN A 234 8.38 18.22 -37.91
C ASN A 234 7.36 17.74 -36.86
N GLY A 235 7.65 17.84 -35.56
CA GLY A 235 6.65 17.66 -34.48
C GLY A 235 5.74 16.46 -34.66
N HIS A 236 6.31 15.29 -34.97
CA HIS A 236 5.54 14.09 -35.14
C HIS A 236 5.24 13.48 -33.77
N THR A 237 4.19 14.00 -33.12
CA THR A 237 3.42 13.21 -32.16
C THR A 237 2.84 12.02 -32.93
N TYR A 238 3.35 10.82 -32.67
CA TYR A 238 2.77 9.59 -33.20
C TYR A 238 2.08 8.86 -32.06
N ASP A 239 0.74 8.95 -32.05
CA ASP A 239 -0.20 8.10 -31.31
C ASP A 239 0.12 6.62 -31.58
N HIS A 240 0.40 5.87 -30.52
CA HIS A 240 0.58 4.42 -30.59
C HIS A 240 -0.63 3.66 -30.01
N HIS A 241 -1.80 3.82 -30.64
CA HIS A 241 -2.76 2.73 -30.72
C HIS A 241 -2.14 1.49 -31.40
N LEU A 242 -2.02 0.43 -30.58
CA LEU A 242 -2.07 -1.00 -30.93
C LEU A 242 -0.84 -1.66 -31.58
N GLY A 243 -0.27 -2.60 -30.82
CA GLY A 243 0.37 -3.83 -31.30
C GLY A 243 -0.12 -5.02 -30.48
#